data_AF-A0A838N3I4-F1
#
_entry.id   AF-A0A838N3I4-F1
#
_cell.length_a   1.000
_cell.length_b   1.000
_cell.length_c   1.000
_cell.angle_alpha   90.00
_cell.angle_beta   90.00
_cell.angle_gamma   90.00
#
_symmetry.space_group_name_H-M   'P 1'
#
loop_
_entity.id
_entity.type
_entity.pdbx_description
1 polymer ?
#
loop_
_entity_poly.entity_id
_entity_poly.type
_entity_poly.pdbx_seq_one_letter_code
_entity_poly.pdbx_strand_id
1 'polypeptide(L)' 'MRGPQILLVDDPADTLRTTATLLRKSGYKVITAQSVKKAEPLLDQT' A
#
# COMPACT_ATOMS: atom_id res chain seq x y z
N MET A 1 11.95 0.86 15.31
CA MET A 1 12.22 0.07 14.08
C MET A 1 11.29 0.57 12.98
N ARG A 2 11.80 0.91 11.80
CA ARG A 2 10.94 1.17 10.62
C ARG A 2 10.65 -0.20 10.00
N GLY A 3 9.41 -0.69 10.14
CA GLY A 3 8.99 -1.92 9.46
C GLY A 3 9.16 -1.78 7.93
N PRO A 4 9.24 -2.90 7.19
CA PRO A 4 9.43 -2.86 5.75
C PRO A 4 8.31 -2.09 5.06
N GLN A 5 8.65 -1.49 3.91
CA GLN A 5 7.70 -0.73 3.10
C GLN A 5 6.91 -1.69 2.20
N ILE A 6 5.60 -1.49 2.10
CA ILE A 6 4.69 -2.29 1.28
C ILE A 6 3.99 -1.36 0.29
N LEU A 7 4.03 -1.70 -0.99
CA LEU A 7 3.13 -1.17 -2.01
C LEU A 7 1.90 -2.09 -2.11
N LEU A 8 0.76 -1.60 -1.64
CA LEU A 8 -0.51 -2.30 -1.70
C LEU A 8 -1.32 -1.80 -2.89
N VAL A 9 -1.68 -2.70 -3.81
CA VAL A 9 -2.45 -2.40 -5.02
C VAL A 9 -3.77 -3.15 -4.98
N ASP A 10 -4.89 -2.42 -5.01
CA ASP A 10 -6.23 -3.00 -5.03
C ASP A 10 -7.25 -1.99 -5.58
N ASP A 11 -8.14 -2.41 -6.49
CA ASP A 11 -9.03 -1.50 -7.22
C ASP A 11 -10.18 -0.96 -6.35
N PRO A 12 -10.90 -1.77 -5.55
CA PRO A 12 -11.97 -1.27 -4.68
C PRO A 12 -11.41 -0.46 -3.51
N ALA A 13 -11.82 0.80 -3.42
CA ALA A 13 -11.29 1.76 -2.45
C ALA A 13 -11.49 1.33 -0.98
N ASP A 14 -12.61 0.69 -0.67
CA ASP A 14 -12.93 0.27 0.69
C ASP A 14 -12.04 -0.88 1.16
N THR A 15 -11.77 -1.86 0.29
CA THR A 15 -10.84 -2.96 0.55
C THR A 15 -9.42 -2.45 0.69
N LEU A 16 -8.97 -1.59 -0.24
CA LEU A 16 -7.64 -0.96 -0.19
C LEU A 16 -7.42 -0.20 1.13
N ARG A 17 -8.40 0.60 1.55
CA ARG A 17 -8.35 1.36 2.80
C ARG A 17 -8.28 0.44 4.02
N THR A 18 -9.13 -0.58 4.06
CA THR A 18 -9.22 -1.50 5.20
C THR A 18 -7.92 -2.29 5.36
N THR A 19 -7.41 -2.86 4.28
CA THR A 19 -6.16 -3.62 4.27
C THR A 19 -4.97 -2.73 4.62
N ALA A 20 -4.88 -1.51 4.08
CA ALA A 20 -3.82 -0.57 4.43
C ALA A 20 -3.86 -0.18 5.92
N THR A 21 -5.05 -0.01 6.51
CA THR A 21 -5.18 0.25 7.95
C THR A 21 -4.66 -0.91 8.78
N LEU A 22 -4.97 -2.16 8.43
CA LEU A 22 -4.49 -3.34 9.16
C LEU A 22 -2.96 -3.45 9.10
N LEU A 23 -2.37 -3.33 7.90
CA LEU A 23 -0.93 -3.39 7.71
C LEU A 23 -0.19 -2.26 8.46
N ARG A 24 -0.73 -1.03 8.44
CA ARG A 24 -0.16 0.07 9.23
C ARG A 24 -0.21 -0.19 10.72
N LYS A 25 -1.30 -0.77 11.24
CA LYS A 25 -1.41 -1.18 12.65
C LYS A 25 -0.41 -2.27 13.03
N SER A 26 -0.02 -3.12 12.08
CA SER A 26 1.05 -4.12 12.25
C SER A 26 2.46 -3.53 12.15
N GLY A 27 2.61 -2.21 11.99
CA GLY A 27 3.91 -1.53 12.00
C GLY A 27 4.58 -1.39 10.62
N TYR A 28 3.90 -1.75 9.54
CA TYR A 28 4.39 -1.55 8.18
C TYR A 28 4.19 -0.11 7.70
N LYS A 29 5.09 0.35 6.84
CA LYS A 29 4.87 1.56 6.03
C LYS A 29 4.14 1.16 4.76
N VAL A 30 2.93 1.67 4.57
CA VAL A 30 2.08 1.24 3.44
C VAL A 30 1.84 2.40 2.48
N ILE A 31 2.28 2.22 1.25
CA ILE A 31 1.93 3.02 0.07
C ILE A 31 0.79 2.31 -0.66
N THR A 32 -0.20 3.04 -1.13
CA THR A 32 -1.42 2.46 -1.74
C THR A 32 -1.60 2.94 -3.17
N ALA A 33 -2.03 2.05 -4.06
CA ALA A 33 -2.47 2.37 -5.41
C ALA A 33 -3.80 1.65 -5.72
N GLN A 34 -4.69 2.31 -6.46
CA GLN A 34 -6.01 1.76 -6.84
C GLN A 34 -6.01 1.08 -8.22
N SER A 35 -4.84 0.89 -8.82
CA SER A 35 -4.66 0.21 -10.09
C SER A 35 -3.18 0.09 -10.41
N VAL A 36 -2.86 -0.78 -11.36
CA VAL A 36 -1.49 -0.92 -11.90
C VAL A 36 -0.95 0.41 -12.42
N LYS A 37 -1.77 1.17 -13.17
CA LYS A 37 -1.36 2.49 -13.73
C LYS A 37 -0.95 3.50 -12.66
N LYS A 38 -1.55 3.42 -11.46
CA LYS A 38 -1.17 4.26 -10.31
C LYS A 38 0.01 3.67 -9.52
N ALA A 39 0.22 2.35 -9.61
CA ALA A 39 1.25 1.63 -8.87
C ALA A 39 2.62 1.68 -9.54
N GLU A 40 2.67 1.60 -10.87
CA GLU A 40 3.88 1.58 -11.69
C GLU A 40 4.91 2.67 -11.31
N PRO A 41 4.56 3.97 -11.20
CA PRO A 41 5.52 5.01 -10.82
C PRO A 41 6.04 4.91 -9.37
N LEU A 42 5.48 4.01 -8.57
CA LEU A 42 5.83 3.81 -7.15
C LEU A 42 6.83 2.66 -6.96
N LEU A 43 7.03 1.81 -7.98
CA LEU A 43 7.98 0.68 -7.91
C LEU A 43 9.43 1.15 -7.82
N ASP A 44 9.77 2.27 -8.46
CA ASP A 44 11.10 2.89 -8.37
C ASP A 44 11.35 3.55 -7.01
N GLN A 45 10.33 3.61 -6.13
CA GLN A 45 10.37 4.28 -4.82
C GLN A 45 10.24 3.30 -3.65
N THR A 46 10.14 1.99 -3.91
CA THR A 46 9.93 0.92 -2.93
C THR A 46 11.12 -0.01 -2.84
#